data_AF-C6V497-F1
#
_entry.id   AF-C6V497-F1
#
_cell.length_a   1.000
_cell.length_b   1.000
_cell.length_c   1.000
_cell.angle_alpha   90.00
_cell.angle_beta   90.00
_cell.angle_gamma   90.00
#
_symmetry.space_group_name_H-M   'P 1'
#
loop_
_entity.id
_entity.type
_entity.pdbx_description
1 polymer ?
#
loop_
_entity_poly.entity_id
_entity_poly.type
_entity_poly.pdbx_seq_one_letter_code
_entity_poly.pdbx_strand_id
1 'polypeptide(L)'
;MKKLRQEDAEVVPESLRKGHRLRLRQRIIQSAGGTISELELLEYLLFGTHPRIDVKPLAKSLLKEFGDFKKLFAADHDDLKSVSGVNDAVVALIKTVRESMKAILRKDLTSRTTLKSWKSVVDYLRLSIGNNPVETIRSFFLTRNIP
;
A
#
# COMPACT_ATOMS: atom_id res chain seq x y z
N MET A 1 -36.06 23.83 -1.75
CA MET A 1 -35.22 23.46 -0.59
C MET A 1 -34.94 21.95 -0.64
N LYS A 2 -33.80 21.53 -1.18
CA LYS A 2 -33.37 20.12 -1.22
C LYS A 2 -32.68 19.78 0.10
N LYS A 3 -33.28 18.91 0.92
CA LYS A 3 -32.61 18.32 2.10
C LYS A 3 -31.52 17.37 1.60
N LEU A 4 -30.28 17.65 1.99
CA LEU A 4 -29.13 16.77 1.77
C LEU A 4 -29.35 15.45 2.51
N ARG A 5 -29.06 14.37 1.77
CA ARG A 5 -28.93 12.99 2.23
C ARG A 5 -27.77 12.94 3.22
N GLN A 6 -28.04 12.65 4.49
CA GLN A 6 -27.02 12.20 5.43
C GLN A 6 -26.73 10.74 5.08
N GLU A 7 -25.52 10.45 4.60
CA GLU A 7 -25.04 9.08 4.43
C GLU A 7 -24.70 8.51 5.81
N ASP A 8 -25.24 7.32 6.07
CA ASP A 8 -25.13 6.58 7.32
C ASP A 8 -23.67 6.30 7.68
N ALA A 9 -23.16 7.01 8.69
CA ALA A 9 -21.93 6.63 9.36
C ALA A 9 -22.18 5.32 10.13
N GLU A 10 -21.73 4.20 9.56
CA GLU A 10 -21.80 2.88 10.17
C GLU A 10 -21.15 2.91 11.57
N VAL A 11 -21.98 2.94 12.62
CA VAL A 11 -21.54 2.97 14.03
C VAL A 11 -21.03 1.57 14.38
N VAL A 12 -19.73 1.35 14.20
CA VAL A 12 -19.07 0.12 14.63
C VAL A 12 -19.12 0.06 16.16
N PRO A 13 -19.59 -1.05 16.77
CA PRO A 13 -19.68 -1.18 18.22
C PRO A 13 -18.34 -0.91 18.92
N GLU A 14 -18.36 -0.15 20.02
CA GLU A 14 -17.18 0.20 20.85
C GLU A 14 -16.37 -1.04 21.26
N SER A 15 -17.04 -2.17 21.47
CA SER A 15 -16.46 -3.48 21.78
C SER A 15 -15.63 -4.07 20.63
N LEU A 16 -15.98 -3.77 19.37
CA LEU A 16 -15.21 -4.18 18.20
C LEU A 16 -13.92 -3.36 18.07
N ARG A 17 -13.94 -2.07 18.45
CA ARG A 17 -12.74 -1.21 18.42
C ARG A 17 -11.70 -1.67 19.44
N LYS A 18 -12.13 -2.05 20.65
CA LYS A 18 -11.25 -2.60 21.68
C LYS A 18 -10.66 -3.94 21.22
N GLY A 19 -9.35 -3.96 21.04
CA GLY A 19 -8.60 -5.14 20.61
C GLY A 19 -8.52 -5.37 19.10
N HIS A 20 -9.08 -4.48 18.26
CA HIS A 20 -8.94 -4.60 16.79
C HIS A 20 -7.47 -4.68 16.36
N ARG A 21 -6.64 -3.74 16.86
CA ARG A 21 -5.19 -3.74 16.61
C ARG A 21 -4.51 -5.05 17.01
N LEU A 22 -4.90 -5.64 18.14
CA LEU A 22 -4.32 -6.90 18.63
C LEU A 22 -4.72 -8.07 17.74
N ARG A 23 -6.01 -8.19 17.41
CA ARG A 23 -6.54 -9.25 16.53
C ARG A 23 -5.96 -9.14 15.12
N LEU A 24 -5.84 -7.92 14.60
CA LEU A 24 -5.23 -7.66 13.30
C LEU A 24 -3.73 -8.01 13.30
N ARG A 25 -2.99 -7.63 14.34
CA ARG A 25 -1.60 -8.06 14.52
C ARG A 25 -1.46 -9.58 14.54
N GLN A 26 -2.31 -10.27 15.30
CA GLN A 26 -2.30 -11.73 15.36
C GLN A 26 -2.59 -12.35 14.00
N ARG A 27 -3.58 -11.83 13.27
CA ARG A 27 -3.89 -12.29 11.90
C ARG A 27 -2.73 -12.08 10.93
N ILE A 28 -2.05 -10.94 10.98
CA ILE A 28 -0.85 -10.66 10.14
C ILE A 28 0.28 -11.63 10.46
N ILE A 29 0.52 -11.93 11.74
CA ILE A 29 1.58 -12.86 12.14
C ILE A 29 1.21 -14.32 11.78
N GLN A 30 -0.06 -14.69 11.95
CA GLN A 30 -0.55 -16.05 11.76
C GLN A 30 -0.97 -16.34 10.31
N SER A 31 -0.93 -15.36 9.40
CA SER A 31 -1.36 -15.58 8.02
C SER A 31 -0.36 -16.45 7.25
N ALA A 32 -0.49 -17.76 7.43
CA ALA A 32 0.02 -18.79 6.53
C ALA A 32 -1.08 -19.28 5.56
N GLY A 33 -2.05 -18.42 5.20
CA GLY A 33 -3.13 -18.78 4.29
C GLY A 33 -4.40 -17.90 4.31
N GLY A 34 -4.58 -17.02 5.31
CA GLY A 34 -5.71 -16.08 5.34
C GLY A 34 -5.44 -14.80 4.54
N THR A 35 -6.36 -14.40 3.66
CA THR A 35 -6.27 -13.12 2.93
C THR A 35 -6.51 -11.95 3.89
N ILE A 36 -5.56 -11.01 3.97
CA ILE A 36 -5.72 -9.74 4.67
C ILE A 36 -5.98 -8.68 3.61
N SER A 37 -7.02 -7.87 3.81
CA SER A 37 -7.38 -6.84 2.84
C SER A 37 -6.38 -5.67 2.85
N GLU A 38 -6.28 -4.95 1.72
CA GLU A 38 -5.49 -3.71 1.64
C GLU A 38 -5.94 -2.68 2.69
N LEU A 39 -7.24 -2.57 2.94
CA LEU A 39 -7.77 -1.70 3.99
C LEU A 39 -7.20 -2.07 5.37
N GLU A 40 -7.26 -3.34 5.73
CA GLU A 40 -6.75 -3.81 7.03
C GLU A 40 -5.22 -3.65 7.12
N LEU A 41 -4.48 -3.94 6.05
CA LEU A 41 -3.03 -3.71 6.02
C LEU A 41 -2.70 -2.22 6.22
N LEU A 42 -3.46 -1.32 5.58
CA LEU A 42 -3.26 0.11 5.71
C LEU A 42 -3.62 0.62 7.10
N GLU A 43 -4.72 0.14 7.69
CA GLU A 43 -5.06 0.41 9.09
C GLU A 43 -3.90 0.01 10.01
N TYR A 44 -3.32 -1.18 9.79
CA TYR A 44 -2.21 -1.64 10.62
C TYR A 44 -0.96 -0.77 10.51
N LEU A 45 -0.61 -0.35 9.28
CA LEU A 45 0.48 0.60 9.05
C LEU A 45 0.22 1.94 9.75
N LEU A 46 -0.99 2.48 9.63
CA LEU A 46 -1.36 3.77 10.19
C LEU A 46 -1.35 3.79 11.73
N PHE A 47 -1.57 2.66 12.41
CA PHE A 47 -1.37 2.59 13.86
C PHE A 47 0.06 2.96 14.31
N GLY A 48 1.05 2.84 13.42
CA GLY A 48 2.43 3.27 13.69
C GLY A 48 2.58 4.79 13.79
N THR A 49 1.73 5.55 13.12
CA THR A 49 1.75 7.02 13.12
C THR A 49 0.65 7.63 13.99
N HIS A 50 -0.44 6.87 14.21
CA HIS A 50 -1.63 7.29 14.95
C HIS A 50 -1.98 6.24 16.03
N PRO A 51 -1.24 6.17 17.15
CA PRO A 51 -1.38 5.08 18.12
C PRO A 51 -2.66 5.13 18.97
N ARG A 52 -3.34 6.28 19.03
CA ARG A 52 -4.48 6.54 19.94
C ARG A 52 -5.79 6.93 19.23
N ILE A 53 -5.78 7.01 17.90
CA ILE A 53 -6.91 7.51 17.10
C ILE A 53 -7.45 6.36 16.25
N ASP A 54 -8.75 6.38 15.96
CA ASP A 54 -9.34 5.47 14.97
C ASP A 54 -8.80 5.82 13.57
N VAL A 55 -7.97 4.94 13.02
CA VAL A 55 -7.30 5.12 11.71
C VAL A 55 -8.16 4.64 10.55
N LYS A 56 -9.26 3.93 10.81
CA LYS A 56 -10.13 3.36 9.76
C LYS A 56 -10.69 4.42 8.80
N PRO A 57 -11.16 5.60 9.26
CA PRO A 57 -11.62 6.65 8.35
C PRO A 57 -10.50 7.18 7.44
N LEU A 58 -9.28 7.32 7.97
CA LEU A 58 -8.13 7.77 7.19
C LEU A 58 -7.71 6.70 6.16
N ALA A 59 -7.67 5.44 6.56
CA ALA A 59 -7.37 4.32 5.67
C ALA A 59 -8.38 4.24 4.50
N LYS A 60 -9.68 4.36 4.80
CA LYS A 60 -10.73 4.42 3.77
C LYS A 60 -10.56 5.62 2.85
N SER A 61 -10.22 6.79 3.38
CA SER A 61 -10.04 8.01 2.58
C SER A 61 -8.86 7.88 1.61
N LEU A 62 -7.73 7.35 2.08
CA LEU A 62 -6.56 7.07 1.25
C LEU A 62 -6.88 6.06 0.15
N LEU A 63 -7.55 4.95 0.47
CA LEU A 63 -7.91 3.95 -0.56
C LEU A 63 -9.00 4.45 -1.51
N LYS A 64 -9.87 5.35 -1.08
CA LYS A 64 -10.84 5.99 -1.97
C LYS A 64 -10.16 6.92 -2.97
N GLU A 65 -9.19 7.70 -2.51
CA GLU A 65 -8.44 8.64 -3.36
C GLU A 65 -7.53 7.91 -4.35
N PHE A 66 -6.74 6.96 -3.86
CA PHE A 66 -5.71 6.30 -4.66
C PHE A 66 -6.17 4.99 -5.30
N GLY A 67 -7.28 4.40 -4.85
CA GLY A 67 -7.86 3.17 -5.38
C GLY A 67 -7.24 1.88 -4.84
N ASP A 68 -5.92 1.73 -4.98
CA ASP A 68 -5.19 0.52 -4.56
C ASP A 68 -3.82 0.84 -3.95
N PHE A 69 -3.18 -0.17 -3.36
CA PHE A 69 -1.82 -0.05 -2.80
C PHE A 69 -0.77 0.36 -3.82
N LYS A 70 -0.90 -0.07 -5.08
CA LYS A 70 0.07 0.26 -6.13
C LYS A 70 0.10 1.77 -6.37
N LYS A 71 -1.07 2.40 -6.49
CA LYS A 71 -1.20 3.84 -6.67
C LYS A 71 -0.87 4.60 -5.39
N LEU A 72 -1.35 4.14 -4.24
CA LEU A 72 -1.08 4.77 -2.93
C LEU A 72 0.43 4.84 -2.63
N PHE A 73 1.15 3.73 -2.79
CA PHE A 73 2.59 3.72 -2.54
C PHE A 73 3.39 4.38 -3.66
N ALA A 74 2.81 4.67 -4.82
CA ALA A 74 3.48 5.40 -5.89
C ALA A 74 3.28 6.92 -5.80
N ALA A 75 2.20 7.38 -5.14
CA ALA A 75 1.82 8.79 -5.00
C ALA A 75 2.98 9.67 -4.54
N ASP A 76 3.00 10.92 -5.00
CA ASP A 76 4.04 11.89 -4.63
C ASP A 76 3.79 12.47 -3.22
N HIS A 77 4.52 13.52 -2.83
CA HIS A 77 4.32 14.11 -1.49
C HIS A 77 3.02 14.92 -1.42
N ASP A 78 2.76 15.72 -2.46
CA ASP A 78 1.70 16.72 -2.47
C ASP A 78 0.33 16.05 -2.67
N ASP A 79 0.28 15.00 -3.50
CA ASP A 79 -0.88 14.13 -3.66
C ASP A 79 -1.30 13.53 -2.32
N LEU A 80 -0.36 12.98 -1.54
CA LEU A 80 -0.66 12.39 -0.24
C LEU A 80 -1.16 13.44 0.75
N LYS A 81 -0.58 14.63 0.74
CA LYS A 81 -0.97 15.75 1.62
C LYS A 81 -2.33 16.35 1.26
N SER A 82 -2.86 16.09 0.06
CA SER A 82 -4.21 16.51 -0.32
C SER A 82 -5.32 15.79 0.48
N VAL A 83 -5.02 14.61 1.04
CA VAL A 83 -5.98 13.84 1.84
C VAL A 83 -6.01 14.35 3.29
N SER A 84 -7.19 14.75 3.75
CA SER A 84 -7.38 15.22 5.13
C SER A 84 -6.96 14.16 6.16
N GLY A 85 -6.19 14.59 7.16
CA GLY A 85 -5.62 13.71 8.20
C GLY A 85 -4.24 13.12 7.85
N VAL A 86 -3.72 13.36 6.65
CA VAL A 86 -2.34 12.99 6.29
C VAL A 86 -1.34 14.02 6.83
N ASN A 87 -0.55 13.61 7.81
CA ASN A 87 0.59 14.36 8.32
C ASN A 87 1.91 13.80 7.77
N ASP A 88 3.02 14.48 8.06
CA ASP A 88 4.34 14.11 7.53
C ASP A 88 4.79 12.72 8.01
N ALA A 89 4.31 12.27 9.18
CA ALA A 89 4.56 10.92 9.67
C ALA A 89 3.86 9.85 8.80
N VAL A 90 2.63 10.10 8.35
CA VAL A 90 1.91 9.21 7.41
C VAL A 90 2.61 9.22 6.05
N VAL A 91 3.03 10.38 5.56
CA VAL A 91 3.78 10.46 4.29
C VAL A 91 5.08 9.67 4.41
N ALA A 92 5.86 9.86 5.47
CA ALA A 92 7.10 9.14 5.71
C ALA A 92 6.87 7.63 5.80
N LEU A 93 5.81 7.18 6.48
CA LEU A 93 5.40 5.77 6.54
C LEU A 93 5.14 5.19 5.15
N ILE A 94 4.30 5.84 4.34
CA ILE A 94 3.96 5.39 2.98
C ILE A 94 5.21 5.35 2.10
N LYS A 95 6.04 6.40 2.12
CA LYS A 95 7.30 6.45 1.38
C LYS A 95 8.29 5.38 1.85
N THR A 96 8.33 5.08 3.15
CA THR A 96 9.19 4.02 3.70
C THR A 96 8.82 2.67 3.11
N VAL A 97 7.53 2.32 3.09
CA VAL A 97 7.05 1.06 2.47
C VAL A 97 7.45 1.01 0.99
N ARG A 98 7.27 2.12 0.25
CA ARG A 98 7.72 2.24 -1.15
C ARG A 98 9.22 2.01 -1.32
N GLU A 99 10.05 2.68 -0.52
CA GLU A 99 11.50 2.53 -0.60
C GLU A 99 11.97 1.15 -0.15
N SER A 100 11.29 0.49 0.79
CA SER A 100 11.53 -0.93 1.14
C SER A 100 11.26 -1.84 -0.05
N MET A 101 10.13 -1.68 -0.75
CA MET A 101 9.81 -2.45 -1.95
C MET A 101 10.86 -2.23 -3.05
N LYS A 102 11.27 -0.97 -3.29
CA LYS A 102 12.36 -0.66 -4.23
C LYS A 102 13.69 -1.27 -3.81
N ALA A 103 14.03 -1.26 -2.53
CA ALA A 103 15.28 -1.81 -2.02
C ALA A 103 15.34 -3.34 -2.21
N ILE A 104 14.22 -4.05 -2.00
CA ILE A 104 14.11 -5.49 -2.27
C ILE A 104 14.35 -5.74 -3.77
N LEU A 105 13.64 -5.05 -4.65
CA LEU A 105 13.79 -5.21 -6.10
C LEU A 105 15.21 -4.87 -6.59
N ARG A 106 15.84 -3.84 -6.02
CA ARG A 106 17.25 -3.49 -6.33
C ARG A 106 18.20 -4.61 -5.92
N LYS A 107 17.98 -5.25 -4.77
CA LYS A 107 18.81 -6.37 -4.30
C LYS A 107 18.60 -7.61 -5.14
N ASP A 108 17.38 -7.88 -5.58
CA ASP A 108 17.14 -8.92 -6.56
C ASP A 108 17.97 -8.63 -7.81
N LEU A 109 17.97 -7.40 -8.34
CA LEU A 109 18.77 -7.02 -9.52
C LEU A 109 20.30 -7.00 -9.35
N THR A 110 20.82 -6.76 -8.14
CA THR A 110 22.28 -6.75 -7.86
C THR A 110 22.82 -8.12 -7.47
N SER A 111 22.01 -8.97 -6.85
CA SER A 111 22.20 -10.42 -7.01
C SER A 111 21.99 -10.72 -8.51
N ARG A 112 22.61 -11.73 -9.10
CA ARG A 112 22.24 -12.12 -10.47
C ARG A 112 20.81 -12.67 -10.46
N THR A 113 19.78 -11.82 -10.37
CA THR A 113 18.41 -12.22 -10.64
C THR A 113 18.35 -12.48 -12.13
N THR A 114 18.63 -13.73 -12.45
CA THR A 114 18.23 -14.28 -13.72
C THR A 114 16.71 -14.06 -13.74
N LEU A 115 16.23 -13.16 -14.60
CA LEU A 115 14.82 -13.06 -14.91
C LEU A 115 14.48 -14.36 -15.65
N LYS A 116 14.25 -15.44 -14.89
CA LYS A 116 14.13 -16.82 -15.42
C LYS A 116 12.81 -17.07 -16.14
N SER A 117 11.88 -16.12 -16.08
CA SER A 117 10.57 -16.26 -16.71
C SER A 117 10.06 -14.92 -17.24
N TRP A 118 9.22 -15.00 -18.25
CA TRP A 118 8.46 -13.85 -18.76
C TRP A 118 7.65 -13.16 -17.66
N LYS A 119 7.06 -13.94 -16.75
CA LYS A 119 6.30 -13.42 -15.61
C LYS A 119 7.17 -12.52 -14.72
N SER A 120 8.40 -12.93 -14.41
CA SER A 120 9.34 -12.13 -13.61
C SER A 120 9.70 -10.79 -14.27
N VAL A 121 9.85 -10.78 -15.61
CA VAL A 121 10.07 -9.55 -16.37
C VAL A 121 8.86 -8.62 -16.28
N VAL A 122 7.65 -9.17 -16.49
CA VAL A 122 6.40 -8.40 -16.45
C VAL A 122 6.12 -7.84 -15.05
N ASP A 123 6.31 -8.63 -14.00
CA ASP A 123 6.10 -8.19 -12.61
C ASP A 123 7.10 -7.07 -12.25
N TYR A 124 8.36 -7.20 -12.67
CA TYR A 124 9.35 -6.13 -12.51
C TYR A 124 8.94 -4.84 -13.22
N LEU A 125 8.51 -4.92 -14.49
CA LEU A 125 8.09 -3.75 -15.26
C LEU A 125 6.83 -3.09 -14.66
N ARG A 126 5.84 -3.88 -14.23
CA ARG A 126 4.62 -3.36 -13.60
C ARG A 126 4.90 -2.63 -12.29
N LEU A 127 5.85 -3.12 -11.49
CA LEU A 127 6.25 -2.47 -10.25
C LEU A 127 7.14 -1.25 -10.48
N SER A 128 8.04 -1.33 -11.46
CA SER A 128 9.06 -0.30 -11.67
C SER A 128 8.63 0.85 -12.58
N ILE A 129 7.66 0.61 -13.47
CA ILE A 129 7.15 1.60 -14.42
C ILE A 129 5.65 1.85 -14.22
N GLY A 130 4.89 0.85 -13.76
CA GLY A 130 3.43 0.83 -13.92
C GLY A 130 2.62 1.91 -13.20
N ASN A 131 3.25 2.88 -12.55
CA ASN A 131 2.62 4.07 -11.98
C ASN A 131 3.56 5.30 -11.99
N ASN A 132 4.59 5.31 -12.85
CA ASN A 132 5.52 6.43 -12.97
C ASN A 132 4.92 7.47 -13.94
N PRO A 133 4.72 8.75 -13.52
CA PRO A 133 4.19 9.80 -14.41
C PRO A 133 5.18 10.22 -15.50
N VAL A 134 6.44 9.77 -15.43
CA VAL A 134 7.50 10.10 -16.38
C VAL A 134 7.82 8.92 -17.27
N GLU A 135 7.94 9.16 -18.59
CA GLU A 135 8.37 8.15 -19.54
C GLU A 135 9.74 7.56 -19.16
N THR A 136 9.84 6.24 -19.16
CA THR A 136 11.04 5.52 -18.76
C THR A 136 11.34 4.42 -19.77
N ILE A 137 12.48 4.55 -20.47
CA ILE A 137 12.98 3.51 -21.38
C ILE A 137 13.93 2.60 -20.60
N ARG A 138 13.75 1.28 -20.71
CA ARG A 138 14.62 0.27 -20.09
C ARG A 138 14.98 -0.81 -21.10
N SER A 139 16.26 -1.14 -21.17
CA SER A 139 16.78 -2.23 -22.00
C SER A 139 17.10 -3.44 -21.13
N PHE A 140 16.73 -4.63 -21.60
CA PHE A 140 17.01 -5.91 -20.96
C PHE A 140 17.75 -6.82 -21.92
N PHE A 141 18.83 -7.44 -21.44
CA PHE A 141 19.55 -8.48 -22.15
C PHE A 141 19.14 -9.83 -21.57
N LEU A 142 18.19 -10.50 -22.23
CA LEU A 142 17.66 -11.80 -21.81
C LEU A 142 18.33 -12.92 -22.61
N THR A 143 18.83 -13.94 -21.92
CA THR A 143 19.36 -15.15 -22.56
C THR A 143 18.23 -16.14 -22.82
N ARG A 144 18.23 -16.79 -23.98
CA ARG A 144 17.23 -17.80 -24.37
C ARG A 144 17.45 -19.09 -23.56
N ASN A 145 16.85 -19.17 -22.37
CA ASN A 145 16.69 -20.44 -21.65
C ASN A 145 15.34 -20.44 -20.92
N ILE A 146 14.28 -20.20 -21.68
CA ILE A 146 12.89 -20.39 -21.28
C ILE A 146 12.57 -21.85 -21.64
N PRO A 147 12.39 -22.76 -20.67
CA PRO A 147 11.86 -24.09 -20.96
C PRO A 147 10.41 -24.00 -21.47
#